data_AF-A0A562IC09-F1
#
_entry.id   AF-A0A562IC09-F1
#
_cell.length_a   1.000
_cell.length_b   1.000
_cell.length_c   1.000
_cell.angle_alpha   90.00
_cell.angle_beta   90.00
_cell.angle_gamma   90.00
#
_symmetry.space_group_name_H-M   'P 1'
#
loop_
_entity.id
_entity.type
_entity.pdbx_description
1 polymer ?
#
loop_
_entity_poly.entity_id
_entity_poly.type
_entity_poly.pdbx_seq_one_letter_code
_entity_poly.pdbx_strand_id
1 'polypeptide(L)'
;MRPLWRCRACGAEWPCSPARLRLLREYDGYRLSLAFYLVVMLNEAVQDAQRLGLSIDLAAWYTRMVAWIRRPEVPVENAPGVTTPVTSATCGPSS
;
A
#
# COMPACT_ATOMS: atom_id res chain seq x y z
N MET A 1 4.76 -22.93 11.66
CA MET A 1 3.84 -22.74 10.52
C MET A 1 2.64 -21.92 10.98
N ARG A 2 2.27 -20.85 10.27
CA ARG A 2 1.10 -20.01 10.57
C ARG A 2 0.12 -20.06 9.38
N PRO A 3 -0.61 -21.16 9.20
CA PRO A 3 -1.26 -21.47 7.92
C PRO A 3 -2.39 -20.51 7.50
N LEU A 4 -2.77 -19.55 8.34
CA LEU A 4 -3.95 -18.71 8.11
C LEU A 4 -3.72 -17.21 8.29
N TRP A 5 -2.50 -16.75 8.57
CA TRP A 5 -2.20 -15.33 8.77
C TRP A 5 -3.28 -14.62 9.61
N ARG A 6 -3.65 -15.28 10.71
CA ARG A 6 -4.62 -14.80 11.68
C ARG A 6 -3.90 -14.07 12.78
N CYS A 7 -4.51 -13.00 13.26
CA CYS A 7 -3.98 -12.29 14.41
C CYS A 7 -4.07 -13.16 15.66
N ARG A 8 -2.98 -13.24 16.43
CA ARG A 8 -2.95 -14.03 17.68
C ARG A 8 -3.87 -13.47 18.77
N ALA A 9 -4.17 -12.18 18.73
CA ALA A 9 -4.98 -11.52 19.74
C ALA A 9 -6.49 -11.58 19.41
N CYS A 10 -6.86 -11.34 18.14
CA CYS A 10 -8.26 -11.20 17.72
C CYS A 10 -8.79 -12.45 16.96
N GLY A 11 -7.93 -13.37 16.51
CA GLY A 11 -8.32 -14.53 15.69
C GLY A 11 -8.74 -14.21 14.25
N ALA A 12 -9.07 -12.95 13.97
CA ALA A 12 -9.44 -12.47 12.64
C ALA A 12 -8.25 -12.44 11.67
N GLU A 13 -8.57 -12.23 10.40
CA GLU A 13 -7.62 -12.11 9.31
C GLU A 13 -6.65 -10.96 9.56
N TRP A 14 -5.34 -11.23 9.55
CA TRP A 14 -4.33 -10.21 9.81
C TRP A 14 -4.02 -9.43 8.53
N PRO A 15 -3.90 -8.09 8.55
CA PRO A 15 -3.98 -7.22 9.72
C PRO A 15 -5.43 -6.86 10.09
N CYS A 16 -5.88 -7.26 11.29
CA CYS A 16 -7.18 -6.83 11.85
C CYS A 16 -7.10 -5.37 12.32
N SER A 17 -8.24 -4.67 12.39
CA SER A 17 -8.32 -3.27 12.83
C SER A 17 -7.54 -2.94 14.11
N PRO A 18 -7.62 -3.72 15.21
CA PRO A 18 -6.83 -3.43 16.41
C PRO A 18 -5.32 -3.64 16.20
N ALA A 19 -4.92 -4.58 15.32
CA ALA A 19 -3.51 -4.76 14.97
C ALA A 19 -2.97 -3.56 14.17
N ARG A 20 -3.76 -3.03 13.23
CA ARG A 20 -3.40 -1.82 12.47
C ARG A 20 -3.23 -0.62 13.40
N LEU A 21 -4.18 -0.40 14.31
CA LEU A 21 -4.10 0.71 15.28
C LEU A 21 -2.89 0.58 16.20
N ARG A 22 -2.59 -0.63 16.68
CA ARG A 22 -1.41 -0.89 17.50
C ARG A 22 -0.12 -0.59 16.74
N LEU A 23 0.00 -1.06 15.50
CA LEU A 23 1.18 -0.81 14.67
C LEU A 23 1.35 0.67 14.34
N LEU A 24 0.26 1.41 14.10
CA LEU A 24 0.32 2.85 13.89
C LEU A 24 0.82 3.60 15.13
N ARG A 25 0.44 3.16 16.34
CA ARG A 25 0.95 3.75 17.59
C ARG A 25 2.40 3.38 17.86
N GLU A 26 2.77 2.12 17.65
CA GLU A 26 4.12 1.63 17.90
C GLU A 26 5.16 2.28 16.97
N TYR A 27 4.78 2.52 15.72
CA TYR A 27 5.64 3.13 14.71
C TYR A 27 5.28 4.59 14.43
N ASP A 28 4.71 5.30 15.42
CA ASP A 28 4.41 6.71 15.27
C ASP A 28 5.71 7.49 14.97
N GLY A 29 5.66 8.38 13.98
CA GLY A 29 6.85 9.07 13.45
C GLY A 29 7.77 8.22 12.54
N TYR A 30 7.62 6.89 12.49
CA TYR A 30 8.49 5.98 11.72
C TYR A 30 7.74 5.18 10.65
N ARG A 31 7.06 5.88 9.74
CA ARG A 31 6.24 5.25 8.66
C ARG A 31 7.03 4.30 7.75
N LEU A 32 8.29 4.63 7.46
CA LEU A 32 9.13 3.78 6.60
C LEU A 32 9.41 2.43 7.28
N SER A 33 9.74 2.46 8.57
CA SER A 33 9.95 1.26 9.38
C SER A 33 8.68 0.40 9.45
N LEU A 34 7.51 1.02 9.59
CA LEU A 34 6.22 0.33 9.52
C LEU A 34 6.01 -0.34 8.16
N ALA A 35 6.29 0.37 7.06
CA ALA A 35 6.16 -0.18 5.72
C ALA A 35 7.10 -1.38 5.50
N PHE A 36 8.37 -1.27 5.89
CA PHE A 36 9.31 -2.39 5.80
C PHE A 36 8.86 -3.59 6.64
N TYR A 37 8.42 -3.35 7.88
CA TYR A 37 7.89 -4.41 8.73
C TYR A 37 6.73 -5.17 8.06
N LEU A 38 5.78 -4.45 7.46
CA LEU A 38 4.65 -5.07 6.77
C LEU A 38 5.05 -5.80 5.48
N VAL A 39 6.06 -5.31 4.75
CA VAL A 39 6.58 -5.99 3.55
C VAL A 39 7.28 -7.30 3.92
N VAL A 40 8.08 -7.31 5.00
CA VAL A 40 8.71 -8.55 5.50
C VAL A 40 7.64 -9.57 5.87
N MET A 41 6.61 -9.13 6.62
CA MET A 41 5.46 -9.96 6.96
C MET A 41 4.72 -10.48 5.71
N LEU A 42 4.50 -9.64 4.70
CA LEU A 42 3.89 -10.09 3.43
C LEU A 42 4.70 -11.20 2.77
N ASN A 43 6.03 -11.07 2.72
CA ASN A 43 6.91 -12.08 2.13
C ASN A 43 6.85 -13.42 2.90
N GLU A 44 6.86 -13.38 4.23
CA GLU A 44 6.66 -14.59 5.03
C GLU A 44 5.31 -15.25 4.73
N ALA A 45 4.28 -14.44 4.49
CA ALA A 45 2.96 -14.95 4.18
C ALA A 45 2.87 -15.65 2.83
N VAL A 46 3.52 -15.06 1.82
CA VAL A 46 3.66 -15.65 0.50
C VAL A 46 4.39 -16.99 0.59
N GLN A 47 5.49 -17.05 1.34
CA GLN A 47 6.24 -18.29 1.54
C GLN A 47 5.44 -19.36 2.28
N ASP A 48 4.63 -18.98 3.27
CA ASP A 48 3.72 -19.89 3.97
C ASP A 48 2.62 -20.41 3.03
N ALA A 49 2.03 -19.56 2.20
CA ALA A 49 1.03 -19.96 1.21
C ALA A 49 1.60 -20.91 0.15
N GLN A 50 2.79 -20.61 -0.36
CA GLN A 50 3.52 -21.47 -1.30
C GLN A 50 3.82 -22.86 -0.70
N ARG A 51 4.24 -22.91 0.57
CA ARG A 51 4.47 -24.17 1.29
C ARG A 51 3.20 -25.02 1.47
N LEU A 52 2.03 -24.39 1.47
CA LEU A 52 0.73 -25.06 1.54
C LEU A 52 0.13 -25.38 0.16
N GLY A 53 0.83 -25.03 -0.93
CA GLY A 53 0.32 -25.22 -2.30
C GLY A 53 -0.87 -24.30 -2.64
N LEU A 54 -1.06 -23.22 -1.89
CA LEU A 54 -2.13 -22.26 -2.12
C LEU A 54 -1.70 -21.24 -3.19
N SER A 55 -2.56 -21.03 -4.20
CA SER A 55 -2.42 -19.89 -5.11
C SER A 55 -2.96 -18.64 -4.43
N ILE A 56 -2.14 -17.59 -4.36
CA ILE A 56 -2.50 -16.32 -3.74
C ILE A 56 -2.38 -15.18 -4.75
N ASP A 57 -3.35 -14.27 -4.71
CA ASP A 57 -3.24 -13.00 -5.42
C ASP A 57 -2.37 -12.02 -4.61
N LEU A 58 -1.12 -11.86 -5.05
CA LEU A 58 -0.16 -10.98 -4.40
C LEU A 58 -0.65 -9.52 -4.34
N ALA A 59 -1.42 -9.06 -5.34
CA ALA A 59 -1.92 -7.69 -5.37
C ALA A 59 -2.99 -7.45 -4.29
N ALA A 60 -3.93 -8.39 -4.13
CA ALA A 60 -4.91 -8.35 -3.05
C ALA A 60 -4.25 -8.38 -1.65
N TRP A 61 -3.24 -9.24 -1.47
CA TRP A 61 -2.48 -9.32 -0.21
C TRP A 61 -1.71 -8.03 0.09
N TYR A 62 -1.02 -7.47 -0.90
CA TYR A 62 -0.33 -6.19 -0.77
C TYR A 62 -1.30 -5.05 -0.41
N THR A 63 -2.44 -4.98 -1.09
CA THR A 63 -3.48 -3.96 -0.83
C THR A 63 -3.98 -4.04 0.61
N ARG A 64 -4.27 -5.25 1.09
CA ARG A 64 -4.75 -5.48 2.45
C ARG A 64 -3.68 -5.25 3.53
N MET A 65 -2.43 -5.66 3.28
CA MET A 65 -1.35 -5.62 4.27
C MET A 65 -0.62 -4.29 4.31
N VAL A 66 -0.41 -3.62 3.17
CA VAL A 66 0.53 -2.49 3.06
C VAL A 66 -0.14 -1.21 2.57
N ALA A 67 -1.11 -1.28 1.64
CA ALA A 67 -1.63 -0.08 0.99
C ALA A 67 -2.31 0.92 1.94
N TRP A 68 -2.82 0.45 3.09
CA TRP A 68 -3.42 1.32 4.12
C TRP A 68 -2.41 2.25 4.82
N ILE A 69 -1.09 2.03 4.68
CA ILE A 69 -0.06 2.96 5.20
C ILE A 69 0.10 4.18 4.27
N ARG A 70 -0.20 4.04 2.97
CA ARG A 70 -0.10 5.16 2.04
C ARG A 70 -1.19 6.17 2.38
N ARG A 71 -0.79 7.43 2.58
CA ARG A 71 -1.75 8.55 2.54
C ARG A 71 -2.34 8.57 1.12
N PRO A 72 -3.66 8.77 0.93
CA PRO A 72 -4.20 9.00 -0.39
C PRO A 72 -3.40 10.13 -1.04
N GLU A 73 -2.79 9.84 -2.17
CA GLU A 73 -2.18 10.83 -3.04
C GLU A 73 -3.31 11.79 -3.41
N VAL A 74 -3.20 13.06 -3.05
CA VAL A 74 -4.14 14.07 -3.55
C VAL A 74 -3.89 14.12 -5.06
N PRO A 75 -4.88 13.82 -5.92
CA PRO A 75 -4.70 13.96 -7.36
C PRO A 75 -4.28 15.40 -7.65
N VAL A 76 -3.12 15.58 -8.30
CA VAL A 76 -2.53 16.89 -8.63
C VAL A 76 -3.49 17.76 -9.47
N GLU A 77 -4.51 17.16 -10.08
CA GLU A 77 -5.54 17.85 -10.86
C GLU A 77 -6.38 18.87 -10.07
N ASN A 78 -6.44 18.79 -8.73
CA ASN A 78 -7.18 19.75 -7.90
C ASN A 78 -6.29 20.75 -7.15
N ALA A 79 -5.04 20.97 -7.57
CA ALA A 79 -4.23 22.05 -7.02
C ALA A 79 -4.76 23.41 -7.54
N PRO A 80 -5.34 24.30 -6.69
CA PRO A 80 -5.77 25.61 -7.17
C PRO A 80 -4.53 26.48 -7.45
N GLY A 81 -4.28 26.79 -8.72
CA GLY A 81 -3.54 28.01 -9.07
C GLY A 81 -2.30 27.91 -9.96
N VAL A 82 -2.17 26.94 -10.89
CA VAL A 82 -1.20 27.09 -12.00
C VAL A 82 -1.93 27.36 -13.32
N THR A 83 -2.31 28.62 -13.53
CA THR A 83 -2.68 29.11 -14.86
C THR A 83 -1.41 29.26 -15.69
N THR A 84 -1.09 28.26 -16.50
CA THR A 84 -0.15 28.43 -17.61
C THR A 84 -0.93 28.91 -18.85
N PRO A 85 -0.55 30.04 -19.47
CA PRO A 85 -1.10 30.41 -20.77
C PRO A 85 -0.47 29.49 -21.84
N VAL A 86 -1.29 28.68 -22.50
CA VAL A 86 -0.87 27.98 -23.72
C VAL A 86 -0.85 28.98 -24.87
N THR A 87 0.35 29.45 -25.23
CA THR A 87 0.58 30.15 -26.49
C THR A 87 0.65 29.10 -27.59
N SER A 88 -0.45 28.93 -28.33
CA SER A 88 -0.49 28.13 -29.55
C SER A 88 0.28 28.85 -30.66
N ALA A 89 1.54 28.47 -30.88
CA ALA A 89 2.29 28.84 -32.07
C ALA A 89 2.05 27.79 -33.17
N THR A 90 1.15 28.08 -34.10
CA THR A 90 0.97 27.30 -35.33
C THR A 90 1.96 27.81 -36.37
N CYS A 91 3.09 27.12 -36.56
CA CYS A 91 3.88 27.27 -37.78
C CYS A 91 3.36 26.27 -38.82
N GLY A 92 2.65 26.78 -39.84
CA GLY A 92 2.35 26.02 -41.05
C GLY A 92 3.55 26.05 -42.02
N PRO A 93 3.75 25.02 -42.86
CA PRO A 93 4.86 24.99 -43.80
C PRO A 93 4.60 25.89 -45.02
N SER A 94 5.56 26.77 -45.33
CA SER A 94 5.61 27.54 -46.58
C SER A 94 5.86 26.61 -47.77
N SER A 95 5.07 26.78 -48.84
CA SER A 95 5.39 26.34 -50.21
C SER A 95 5.98 27.49 -51.01
#